data_AF-A0A951BUB1-F1
#
_entry.id   AF-A0A951BUB1-F1
#
_cell.length_a   1.000
_cell.length_b   1.000
_cell.length_c   1.000
_cell.angle_alpha   90.00
_cell.angle_beta   90.00
_cell.angle_gamma   90.00
#
_symmetry.space_group_name_H-M   'P 1'
#
loop_
_entity.id
_entity.type
_entity.pdbx_description
1 polymer ?
#
loop_
_entity_poly.entity_id
_entity_poly.type
_entity_poly.pdbx_seq_one_letter_code
_entity_poly.pdbx_strand_id
1 'polypeptide(L)'
;MADIEAKENSERPAVAPEPQPEPGYLPPIAVILKGLGLAALPAHAETVSVDGAFLRFLIGEILRATPFDRRFYALQYPDVEAARLAGDVPSLHEHFLRQGYFEGRLPHAFPFDARWYHDHYRDLAQVYPPDDIEELRHHFYTKGWQEGRVGISALETAAGRWLAAVAP
;
A
#
# COMPACT_ATOMS: atom_id res chain seq x y z
N MET A 1 35.15 42.35 31.39
CA MET A 1 34.19 42.32 30.27
C MET A 1 34.62 41.25 29.26
N ALA A 2 34.98 40.04 29.75
CA ALA A 2 35.61 38.99 28.93
C ALA A 2 35.18 37.56 29.34
N ASP A 3 34.01 37.41 29.96
CA ASP A 3 33.56 36.12 30.54
C ASP A 3 32.14 35.71 30.13
N ILE A 4 31.63 36.17 28.98
CA ILE A 4 30.26 35.81 28.52
C ILE A 4 30.24 34.94 27.25
N GLU A 5 31.31 34.85 26.46
CA GLU A 5 31.27 34.17 25.15
C GLU A 5 31.71 32.68 25.14
N ALA A 6 31.88 32.02 26.29
CA ALA A 6 32.40 30.65 26.34
C ALA A 6 31.41 29.59 26.84
N LYS A 7 30.09 29.79 26.71
CA LYS A 7 29.09 28.85 27.26
C LYS A 7 27.96 28.39 26.35
N GLU A 8 28.10 28.54 25.04
CA GLU A 8 27.00 28.22 24.10
C GLU A 8 27.39 27.24 22.98
N ASN A 9 28.27 26.27 23.26
CA ASN A 9 28.54 25.20 22.29
C ASN A 9 28.72 23.79 22.89
N SER A 10 28.17 23.54 24.07
CA SER A 10 28.12 22.21 24.67
C SER A 10 26.66 21.84 24.86
N GLU A 11 26.20 20.79 24.17
CA GLU A 11 24.86 20.16 24.23
C GLU A 11 23.89 20.46 23.07
N ARG A 12 24.35 20.32 21.81
CA ARG A 12 23.43 19.69 20.84
C ARG A 12 23.40 18.19 21.16
N PRO A 13 22.25 17.59 21.49
CA PRO A 13 22.17 16.14 21.61
C PRO A 13 22.63 15.55 20.27
N ALA A 14 23.54 14.57 20.32
CA ALA A 14 23.90 13.80 19.15
C ALA A 14 22.61 13.27 18.53
N VAL A 15 22.33 13.65 17.28
CA VAL A 15 21.20 13.08 16.53
C VAL A 15 21.44 11.58 16.51
N ALA A 16 20.56 10.82 17.17
CA ALA A 16 20.63 9.37 17.14
C ALA A 16 20.68 8.95 15.67
N PRO A 17 21.58 8.03 15.28
CA PRO A 17 21.63 7.56 13.91
C PRO A 17 20.24 7.11 13.50
N GLU A 18 19.78 7.58 12.33
CA GLU A 18 18.48 7.16 11.80
C GLU A 18 18.43 5.62 11.82
N PRO A 19 17.36 5.03 12.37
CA PRO A 19 17.21 3.59 12.40
C PRO A 19 17.36 3.08 10.97
N GLN A 20 18.41 2.31 10.72
CA GLN A 20 18.63 1.72 9.41
C GLN A 20 17.49 0.72 9.18
N PRO A 21 16.76 0.80 8.06
CA PRO A 21 15.75 -0.19 7.76
C PRO A 21 16.41 -1.58 7.74
N GLU A 22 15.72 -2.58 8.30
CA GLU A 22 16.15 -3.98 8.20
C GLU A 22 16.47 -4.31 6.73
N PRO A 23 17.59 -4.98 6.44
CA PRO A 23 18.06 -5.14 5.06
C PRO A 23 17.12 -6.06 4.27
N GLY A 24 16.14 -5.46 3.60
CA GLY A 24 15.35 -6.10 2.56
C GLY A 24 16.19 -6.37 1.32
N TYR A 25 15.86 -7.44 0.58
CA TYR A 25 16.52 -7.71 -0.70
C TYR A 25 15.95 -6.82 -1.80
N LEU A 26 16.77 -5.91 -2.32
CA LEU A 26 16.46 -5.13 -3.53
C LEU A 26 17.20 -5.77 -4.71
N PRO A 27 16.51 -6.42 -5.67
CA PRO A 27 17.18 -7.01 -6.82
C PRO A 27 17.88 -5.92 -7.65
N PRO A 28 19.08 -6.20 -8.21
CA PRO A 28 19.71 -5.28 -9.15
C PRO A 28 18.80 -4.97 -10.33
N ILE A 29 18.76 -3.72 -10.78
CA ILE A 29 17.92 -3.28 -11.91
C ILE A 29 18.17 -4.10 -13.18
N ALA A 30 19.40 -4.61 -13.37
CA ALA A 30 19.75 -5.48 -14.50
C ALA A 30 18.92 -6.78 -14.56
N VAL A 31 18.52 -7.34 -13.41
CA VAL A 31 17.65 -8.54 -13.34
C VAL A 31 16.25 -8.18 -13.83
N ILE A 32 15.73 -7.04 -13.39
CA ILE A 32 14.41 -6.54 -13.82
C ILE A 32 14.43 -6.23 -15.32
N LEU A 33 15.42 -5.48 -15.80
CA LEU A 33 15.58 -5.15 -17.21
C LEU A 33 15.65 -6.40 -18.09
N LYS A 34 16.41 -7.43 -17.67
CA LYS A 34 16.47 -8.71 -18.38
C LYS A 34 15.09 -9.37 -18.48
N GLY A 35 14.30 -9.38 -17.40
CA GLY A 35 12.94 -9.91 -17.42
C GLY A 35 11.96 -9.10 -18.27
N LEU A 36 12.18 -7.78 -18.38
CA LEU A 36 11.45 -6.90 -19.30
C LEU A 36 11.93 -7.00 -20.76
N GLY A 37 13.03 -7.72 -21.04
CA GLY A 37 13.65 -7.74 -22.37
C GLY A 37 14.27 -6.40 -22.79
N LEU A 38 14.63 -5.55 -21.82
CA LEU A 38 15.16 -4.21 -22.05
C LEU A 38 16.66 -4.12 -21.76
N ALA A 39 17.36 -3.29 -22.52
CA ALA A 39 18.75 -2.91 -22.22
C ALA A 39 18.84 -1.77 -21.19
N ALA A 40 17.86 -0.87 -21.21
CA ALA A 40 17.69 0.24 -20.29
C ALA A 40 16.22 0.65 -20.23
N LEU A 41 15.82 1.38 -19.19
CA LEU A 41 14.49 1.99 -19.14
C LEU A 41 14.45 3.19 -20.09
N PRO A 42 13.41 3.32 -20.95
CA PRO A 42 13.25 4.47 -21.80
C PRO A 42 13.00 5.74 -20.96
N ALA A 43 13.62 6.85 -21.36
CA ALA A 43 13.54 8.13 -20.64
C ALA A 43 12.22 8.89 -20.88
N HIS A 44 11.48 8.52 -21.93
CA HIS A 44 10.23 9.14 -22.34
C HIS A 44 9.15 8.08 -22.54
N ALA A 45 7.90 8.53 -22.70
CA ALA A 45 6.71 7.70 -22.81
C ALA A 45 6.75 6.80 -24.05
N GLU A 46 7.46 5.68 -23.95
CA GLU A 46 7.34 4.53 -24.84
C GLU A 46 6.65 3.42 -24.08
N THR A 47 5.66 2.79 -24.73
CA THR A 47 5.01 1.61 -24.19
C THR A 47 5.99 0.45 -24.20
N VAL A 48 6.25 -0.13 -23.03
CA VAL A 48 7.04 -1.36 -22.90
C VAL A 48 6.08 -2.56 -22.89
N SER A 49 6.30 -3.51 -23.79
CA SER A 49 5.61 -4.80 -23.73
C SER A 49 6.26 -5.67 -22.65
N VAL A 50 5.45 -6.19 -21.72
CA VAL A 50 5.93 -7.04 -20.61
C VAL A 50 5.26 -8.40 -20.69
N ASP A 51 6.04 -9.47 -20.51
CA ASP A 51 5.48 -10.81 -20.34
C ASP A 51 4.54 -10.84 -19.12
N GLY A 52 3.33 -11.38 -19.31
CA GLY A 52 2.30 -11.37 -18.27
C GLY A 52 2.71 -12.17 -17.02
N ALA A 53 3.50 -13.23 -17.16
CA ALA A 53 4.00 -13.99 -16.02
C ALA A 53 5.07 -13.19 -15.26
N PHE A 54 5.93 -12.47 -15.99
CA PHE A 54 6.90 -11.58 -15.36
C PHE A 54 6.24 -10.39 -14.66
N LEU A 55 5.20 -9.78 -15.25
CA LEU A 55 4.41 -8.73 -14.58
C LEU A 55 3.76 -9.26 -13.29
N ARG A 56 3.16 -10.45 -13.34
CA ARG A 56 2.60 -11.11 -12.14
C ARG A 56 3.68 -11.39 -11.09
N PHE A 57 4.88 -11.78 -11.51
CA PHE A 57 6.02 -11.96 -10.61
C PHE A 57 6.41 -10.65 -9.92
N LEU A 58 6.57 -9.55 -10.67
CA LEU A 58 6.90 -8.24 -10.10
C LEU A 58 5.85 -7.77 -9.10
N ILE A 59 4.56 -7.92 -9.42
CA ILE A 59 3.46 -7.62 -8.49
C ILE A 59 3.58 -8.51 -7.25
N GLY A 60 3.80 -9.82 -7.42
CA GLY A 60 3.98 -10.76 -6.31
C GLY A 60 5.09 -10.36 -5.34
N GLU A 61 6.23 -9.89 -5.85
CA GLU A 61 7.34 -9.42 -5.02
C GLU A 61 6.98 -8.14 -4.24
N ILE A 62 6.23 -7.22 -4.84
CA ILE A 62 5.68 -6.04 -4.14
C ILE A 62 4.73 -6.49 -3.02
N LEU A 63 3.85 -7.46 -3.29
CA LEU A 63 2.90 -7.96 -2.30
C LEU A 63 3.58 -8.68 -1.14
N ARG A 64 4.66 -9.43 -1.38
CA ARG A 64 5.46 -10.08 -0.30
C ARG A 64 6.09 -9.06 0.65
N ALA A 65 6.43 -7.88 0.16
CA ALA A 65 6.97 -6.77 0.96
C ALA A 65 5.88 -5.94 1.64
N THR A 66 4.59 -6.21 1.34
CA THR A 66 3.46 -5.49 1.94
C THR A 66 3.08 -6.14 3.28
N PRO A 67 2.76 -5.36 4.33
CA PRO A 67 2.24 -5.92 5.56
C PRO A 67 1.01 -6.81 5.30
N PHE A 68 0.89 -7.91 6.04
CA PHE A 68 -0.24 -8.83 5.93
C PHE A 68 -0.74 -9.19 7.32
N ASP A 69 -2.00 -8.91 7.61
CA ASP A 69 -2.64 -9.29 8.87
C ASP A 69 -3.52 -10.52 8.66
N ARG A 70 -3.00 -11.68 9.08
CA ARG A 70 -3.71 -12.96 8.98
C ARG A 70 -5.04 -12.94 9.73
N ARG A 71 -5.15 -12.28 10.88
CA ARG A 71 -6.38 -12.26 11.68
C ARG A 71 -7.44 -11.42 10.98
N PHE A 72 -7.07 -10.23 10.53
CA PHE A 72 -7.94 -9.40 9.71
C PHE A 72 -8.43 -10.18 8.48
N TYR A 73 -7.51 -10.78 7.73
CA TYR A 73 -7.84 -11.47 6.50
C TYR A 73 -8.80 -12.65 6.71
N ALA A 74 -8.61 -13.44 7.78
CA ALA A 74 -9.50 -14.53 8.14
C ALA A 74 -10.93 -14.06 8.47
N LEU A 75 -11.04 -12.95 9.21
CA LEU A 75 -12.33 -12.39 9.63
C LEU A 75 -13.05 -11.71 8.47
N GLN A 76 -12.31 -10.98 7.63
CA GLN A 76 -12.86 -10.24 6.50
C GLN A 76 -13.29 -11.15 5.35
N TYR A 77 -12.62 -12.31 5.19
CA TYR A 77 -12.79 -13.23 4.08
C TYR A 77 -13.04 -14.66 4.59
N PRO A 78 -14.23 -14.93 5.17
CA PRO A 78 -14.55 -16.23 5.77
C PRO A 78 -14.57 -17.38 4.75
N ASP A 79 -14.81 -17.08 3.47
CA ASP A 79 -14.72 -18.03 2.36
C ASP A 79 -13.30 -18.58 2.20
N VAL A 80 -12.29 -17.73 2.31
CA VAL A 80 -10.87 -18.13 2.20
C VAL A 80 -10.42 -18.89 3.43
N GLU A 81 -10.90 -18.49 4.62
CA GLU A 81 -10.62 -19.24 5.85
C GLU A 81 -11.23 -20.65 5.81
N ALA A 82 -12.45 -20.79 5.29
CA ALA A 82 -13.07 -22.08 5.06
C ALA A 82 -12.26 -22.95 4.09
N ALA A 83 -11.83 -22.38 2.94
CA ALA A 83 -10.98 -23.08 1.98
C ALA A 83 -9.62 -23.50 2.57
N ARG A 84 -9.03 -22.66 3.43
CA ARG A 84 -7.80 -23.00 4.15
C ARG A 84 -8.01 -24.16 5.13
N LEU A 85 -9.12 -24.16 5.88
CA LEU A 85 -9.45 -25.24 6.82
C LEU A 85 -9.76 -26.56 6.09
N ALA A 86 -10.33 -26.49 4.88
CA ALA A 86 -10.58 -27.64 4.02
C ALA A 86 -9.30 -28.19 3.35
N GLY A 87 -8.21 -27.43 3.35
CA GLY A 87 -6.94 -27.80 2.73
C GLY A 87 -6.81 -27.40 1.26
N ASP A 88 -7.80 -26.70 0.69
CA ASP A 88 -7.78 -26.23 -0.70
C ASP A 88 -6.78 -25.09 -0.91
N VAL A 89 -6.50 -24.33 0.16
CA VAL A 89 -5.57 -23.21 0.18
C VAL A 89 -4.47 -23.47 1.23
N PRO A 90 -3.17 -23.42 0.86
CA PRO A 90 -2.08 -23.70 1.79
C PRO A 90 -2.01 -22.72 2.98
N SER A 91 -2.28 -21.43 2.73
CA SER A 91 -2.37 -20.41 3.77
C SER A 91 -3.14 -19.17 3.28
N LEU A 92 -3.66 -18.36 4.21
CA LEU A 92 -4.33 -17.09 3.86
C LEU A 92 -3.39 -16.12 3.13
N HIS A 93 -2.12 -16.10 3.53
CA HIS A 93 -1.13 -15.25 2.88
C HIS A 93 -0.84 -15.70 1.45
N GLU A 94 -0.69 -17.01 1.22
CA GLU A 94 -0.52 -17.55 -0.14
C GLU A 94 -1.75 -17.24 -1.02
N HIS A 95 -2.96 -17.35 -0.48
CA HIS A 95 -4.16 -16.92 -1.21
C HIS A 95 -4.08 -15.43 -1.58
N PHE A 96 -3.74 -14.55 -0.62
CA PHE A 96 -3.60 -13.12 -0.90
C PHE A 96 -2.61 -12.84 -2.04
N LEU A 97 -1.41 -13.45 -1.99
CA LEU A 97 -0.36 -13.26 -2.99
C LEU A 97 -0.76 -13.74 -4.39
N ARG A 98 -1.51 -14.85 -4.48
CA ARG A 98 -1.85 -15.47 -5.78
C ARG A 98 -3.17 -15.01 -6.37
N GLN A 99 -4.14 -14.68 -5.53
CA GLN A 99 -5.55 -14.51 -5.90
C GLN A 99 -6.14 -13.26 -5.25
N GLY A 100 -6.06 -13.16 -3.92
CA GLY A 100 -6.76 -12.14 -3.15
C GLY A 100 -6.50 -10.71 -3.63
N TYR A 101 -5.24 -10.33 -3.84
CA TYR A 101 -4.94 -8.99 -4.35
C TYR A 101 -5.55 -8.72 -5.74
N PHE A 102 -5.50 -9.72 -6.63
CA PHE A 102 -6.06 -9.63 -7.98
C PHE A 102 -7.60 -9.65 -7.99
N GLU A 103 -8.22 -10.11 -6.91
CA GLU A 103 -9.67 -10.01 -6.65
C GLU A 103 -10.05 -8.68 -5.96
N GLY A 104 -9.08 -7.81 -5.67
CA GLY A 104 -9.31 -6.54 -4.96
C GLY A 104 -9.46 -6.70 -3.45
N ARG A 105 -9.00 -7.81 -2.85
CA ARG A 105 -9.01 -8.03 -1.40
C ARG A 105 -7.87 -7.28 -0.71
N LEU A 106 -8.13 -6.83 0.50
CA LEU A 106 -7.22 -6.04 1.32
C LEU A 106 -6.37 -6.94 2.24
N PRO A 107 -5.05 -6.73 2.36
CA PRO A 107 -4.18 -7.57 3.18
C PRO A 107 -4.29 -7.33 4.69
N HIS A 108 -4.75 -6.15 5.08
CA HIS A 108 -4.90 -5.73 6.48
C HIS A 108 -5.94 -4.61 6.57
N ALA A 109 -6.36 -4.29 7.80
CA ALA A 109 -7.16 -3.11 8.05
C ALA A 109 -6.33 -1.85 7.73
N PHE A 110 -6.86 -0.98 6.87
CA PHE A 110 -6.25 0.33 6.66
C PHE A 110 -6.78 1.32 7.71
N PRO A 111 -5.95 2.30 8.12
CA PRO A 111 -6.44 3.45 8.87
C PRO A 111 -7.62 4.10 8.16
N PHE A 112 -8.62 4.52 8.92
CA PHE A 112 -9.86 5.06 8.36
C PHE A 112 -10.43 6.15 9.26
N ASP A 113 -10.59 7.35 8.69
CA ASP A 113 -11.27 8.50 9.29
C ASP A 113 -12.59 8.69 8.53
N ALA A 114 -13.69 8.26 9.14
CA ALA A 114 -15.01 8.30 8.51
C ALA A 114 -15.44 9.73 8.16
N ARG A 115 -15.16 10.69 9.04
CA ARG A 115 -15.55 12.08 8.84
C ARG A 115 -14.79 12.68 7.67
N TRP A 116 -13.48 12.48 7.63
CA TRP A 116 -12.67 12.93 6.51
C TRP A 116 -13.08 12.22 5.21
N TYR A 117 -13.29 10.90 5.24
CA TYR A 117 -13.69 10.11 4.06
C TYR A 117 -15.01 10.62 3.47
N HIS A 118 -16.01 10.87 4.32
CA HIS A 118 -17.28 11.48 3.92
C HIS A 118 -17.08 12.87 3.31
N ASP A 119 -16.39 13.78 4.01
CA ASP A 119 -16.26 15.18 3.59
C ASP A 119 -15.39 15.33 2.32
N HIS A 120 -14.40 14.45 2.15
CA HIS A 120 -13.49 14.46 1.01
C HIS A 120 -14.16 13.90 -0.26
N TYR A 121 -14.91 12.81 -0.13
CA TYR A 121 -15.59 12.18 -1.25
C TYR A 121 -17.03 12.68 -1.40
N ARG A 122 -17.19 13.71 -2.24
CA ARG A 122 -18.45 14.46 -2.44
C ARG A 122 -19.68 13.58 -2.77
N ASP A 123 -19.49 12.46 -3.46
CA ASP A 123 -20.58 11.52 -3.77
C ASP A 123 -21.09 10.80 -2.52
N LEU A 124 -20.20 10.49 -1.57
CA LEU A 124 -20.59 9.90 -0.29
C LEU A 124 -21.31 10.91 0.59
N ALA A 125 -20.85 12.17 0.61
CA ALA A 125 -21.51 13.24 1.36
C ALA A 125 -22.95 13.54 0.92
N GLN A 126 -23.37 13.04 -0.25
CA GLN A 126 -24.74 13.17 -0.74
C GLN A 126 -25.64 11.99 -0.35
N VAL A 127 -25.05 10.87 0.07
CA VAL A 127 -25.75 9.59 0.27
C VAL A 127 -25.78 9.20 1.74
N TYR A 128 -24.66 9.41 2.45
CA TYR A 128 -24.47 8.96 3.83
C TYR A 128 -24.45 10.14 4.81
N PRO A 129 -24.96 9.99 6.04
CA PRO A 129 -24.70 10.94 7.11
C PRO A 129 -23.22 10.97 7.49
N PRO A 130 -22.67 12.12 7.94
CA PRO A 130 -21.27 12.24 8.34
C PRO A 130 -20.87 11.38 9.55
N ASP A 131 -21.88 10.92 10.31
CA ASP A 131 -21.71 10.18 11.56
C ASP A 131 -21.90 8.66 11.36
N ASP A 132 -22.24 8.22 10.14
CA ASP A 132 -22.50 6.81 9.79
C ASP A 132 -21.19 6.06 9.53
N ILE A 133 -20.40 5.90 10.59
CA ILE A 133 -19.05 5.33 10.55
C ILE A 133 -19.05 3.92 9.95
N GLU A 134 -20.04 3.10 10.27
CA GLU A 134 -20.11 1.71 9.81
C GLU A 134 -20.37 1.63 8.31
N GLU A 135 -21.33 2.38 7.77
CA GLU A 135 -21.61 2.39 6.32
C GLU A 135 -20.47 3.02 5.51
N LEU A 136 -19.88 4.10 6.00
CA LEU A 136 -18.72 4.72 5.35
C LEU A 136 -17.52 3.76 5.31
N ARG A 137 -17.28 3.03 6.41
CA ARG A 137 -16.25 2.00 6.47
C ARG A 137 -16.58 0.84 5.55
N HIS A 138 -17.82 0.36 5.55
CA HIS A 138 -18.29 -0.69 4.65
C HIS A 138 -18.09 -0.30 3.18
N HIS A 139 -18.44 0.93 2.81
CA HIS A 139 -18.20 1.46 1.47
C HIS A 139 -16.72 1.42 1.12
N PHE A 140 -15.84 1.88 2.01
CA PHE A 140 -14.40 1.85 1.78
C PHE A 140 -13.88 0.43 1.47
N TYR A 141 -14.26 -0.56 2.28
CA TYR A 141 -13.80 -1.94 2.13
C TYR A 141 -14.39 -2.67 0.91
N THR A 142 -15.59 -2.30 0.46
CA THR A 142 -16.29 -2.99 -0.63
C THR A 142 -16.17 -2.33 -1.99
N LYS A 143 -15.99 -1.01 -2.03
CA LYS A 143 -15.96 -0.22 -3.26
C LYS A 143 -14.82 0.78 -3.30
N GLY A 144 -14.70 1.60 -2.25
CA GLY A 144 -13.76 2.72 -2.21
C GLY A 144 -12.32 2.33 -2.55
N TRP A 145 -11.82 1.23 -1.96
CA TRP A 145 -10.49 0.72 -2.27
C TRP A 145 -10.29 0.40 -3.75
N GLN A 146 -11.27 -0.27 -4.38
CA GLN A 146 -11.19 -0.66 -5.79
C GLN A 146 -11.28 0.55 -6.73
N GLU A 147 -11.92 1.64 -6.27
CA GLU A 147 -11.98 2.92 -6.96
C GLU A 147 -10.71 3.77 -6.76
N GLY A 148 -9.71 3.27 -6.01
CA GLY A 148 -8.48 4.01 -5.70
C GLY A 148 -8.65 5.08 -4.61
N ARG A 149 -9.72 5.02 -3.84
CA ARG A 149 -9.95 5.91 -2.69
C ARG A 149 -9.11 5.48 -1.50
N VAL A 150 -8.73 6.46 -0.68
CA VAL A 150 -8.02 6.23 0.60
C VAL A 150 -8.92 6.58 1.77
N GLY A 151 -8.69 5.96 2.93
CA GLY A 151 -9.50 6.17 4.13
C GLY A 151 -9.06 7.33 5.03
N ILE A 152 -7.88 7.91 4.76
CA ILE A 152 -7.29 8.99 5.56
C ILE A 152 -6.54 9.96 4.66
N SER A 153 -6.46 11.22 5.08
CA SER A 153 -5.75 12.30 4.38
C SER A 153 -4.26 12.01 4.18
N ALA A 154 -3.59 11.36 5.13
CA ALA A 154 -2.15 11.11 5.05
C ALA A 154 -1.74 10.22 3.86
N LEU A 155 -2.68 9.48 3.27
CA LEU A 155 -2.43 8.62 2.10
C LEU A 155 -2.84 9.28 0.78
N GLU A 156 -3.49 10.44 0.80
CA GLU A 156 -4.04 11.12 -0.38
C GLU A 156 -2.94 11.43 -1.39
N THR A 157 -1.83 12.04 -0.94
CA THR A 157 -0.69 12.35 -1.82
C THR A 157 -0.10 11.09 -2.46
N ALA A 158 -0.06 9.97 -1.72
CA ALA A 158 0.47 8.72 -2.25
C ALA A 158 -0.47 8.13 -3.32
N ALA A 159 -1.76 8.06 -3.04
CA ALA A 159 -2.77 7.59 -4.00
C ALA A 159 -2.86 8.50 -5.23
N GLY A 160 -2.80 9.82 -5.04
CA GLY A 160 -2.84 10.81 -6.12
C GLY A 160 -1.71 10.65 -7.13
N ARG A 161 -0.50 10.26 -6.70
CA ARG A 161 0.60 9.94 -7.64
C ARG A 161 0.26 8.77 -8.56
N TRP A 162 -0.39 7.74 -8.03
CA TRP A 162 -0.80 6.58 -8.82
C TRP A 162 -1.94 6.92 -9.78
N LEU A 163 -2.96 7.62 -9.30
CA LEU A 163 -4.11 8.02 -10.13
C LEU A 163 -3.69 8.98 -11.26
N ALA A 164 -2.80 9.93 -10.98
CA ALA A 164 -2.26 10.83 -11.98
C ALA A 164 -1.43 10.11 -13.06
N ALA A 165 -0.77 9.01 -12.73
CA ALA A 165 0.04 8.24 -13.68
C ALA A 165 -0.80 7.42 -14.68
N VAL A 166 -2.08 7.20 -14.39
CA VAL A 166 -3.02 6.45 -15.25
C VAL A 166 -4.17 7.30 -15.77
N ALA A 167 -4.20 8.59 -15.43
CA ALA A 167 -5.16 9.54 -15.96
C ALA A 167 -4.90 9.74 -17.47
N PRO A 168 -5.97 9.82 -18.30
CA PRO A 168 -5.86 9.98 -19.75
C PRO A 168 -5.25 11.32 -20.17
#